data_AF-A0A1F8V263-F1
#
_entry.id   AF-A0A1F8V263-F1
#
_cell.length_a   1.000
_cell.length_b   1.000
_cell.length_c   1.000
_cell.angle_alpha   90.00
_cell.angle_beta   90.00
_cell.angle_gamma   90.00
#
_symmetry.space_group_name_H-M   'P 1'
#
loop_
_entity.id
_entity.type
_entity.pdbx_description
1 polymer ?
#
loop_
_entity_poly.entity_id
_entity_poly.type
_entity_poly.pdbx_seq_one_letter_code
_entity_poly.pdbx_strand_id
1 'polypeptide(L)'
;MKNRVKLIKHLNQYIIIVILSIFLILALSSCDFSDHIESQNEISEDSFIFVSRVESETSSLIDNQLRRIDGITTDFSNNILRILSDNKVYAFIVTDNVIKADNIKCILGHPATIYYYGRINDNIGVQTANIEKVIVDTANISIEERAKQLLDIMSVEEKVGQMFLVRCQEEDAIDHINKYHLGGYVLFAKDFNKLKSDVIDTISNYQEAAKFGMIIATDEEGGEVNRISRYRQFRGVPFRASQDLYKENGWELITSDTKEKSELLLSLGVNINLTPVCDVPTQTSSFIFKRSFGTDPVLTSEYVRKVISEMKRNNIGSVLKHFPGYSDNKDTHKELSYDYREYSTFVENDFLPFISGINAGADAIMVSHNIVECMDGSNPASLSKNVHDIIRNELKFDGIIVTDDLDMQAIHDFISEEEVAVKAVLAGNDIICTSEYKILYASIIEAVKSNEISQDIIDAVVLKILCWKIKLEIID
;
A
#
# COMPACT_ATOMS: atom_id res chain seq x y z
N MET A 1 52.43 2.80 31.41
CA MET A 1 52.73 1.59 30.60
C MET A 1 52.48 0.24 31.32
N LYS A 2 51.52 0.12 32.26
CA LYS A 2 51.08 -1.19 32.81
C LYS A 2 49.60 -1.53 32.58
N ASN A 3 48.83 -0.66 31.91
CA ASN A 3 47.41 -0.89 31.60
C ASN A 3 47.08 -1.17 30.12
N ARG A 4 48.09 -1.40 29.25
CA ARG A 4 47.86 -1.77 27.83
C ARG A 4 48.14 -3.24 27.48
N VAL A 5 48.59 -4.07 28.44
CA VAL A 5 48.92 -5.49 28.21
C VAL A 5 47.77 -6.44 28.60
N LYS A 6 46.74 -5.97 29.33
CA LYS A 6 45.55 -6.78 29.65
C LYS A 6 44.47 -6.79 28.57
N LEU A 7 44.44 -5.80 27.67
CA LEU A 7 43.40 -5.69 26.63
C LEU A 7 43.69 -6.59 25.40
N ILE A 8 44.96 -6.92 25.14
CA ILE A 8 45.36 -7.73 23.97
C ILE A 8 45.17 -9.24 24.21
N LYS A 9 45.11 -9.70 25.47
CA LYS A 9 44.80 -11.11 25.79
C LYS A 9 43.32 -11.47 25.69
N HIS A 10 42.41 -10.52 25.87
CA HIS A 10 40.96 -10.78 25.76
C HIS A 10 40.43 -10.73 24.32
N LEU A 11 41.05 -9.97 23.41
CA LEU A 11 40.65 -9.95 22.00
C LEU A 11 40.98 -11.27 21.26
N ASN A 12 42.09 -11.93 21.58
CA ASN A 12 42.47 -13.20 20.94
C ASN A 12 41.55 -14.38 21.32
N GLN A 13 40.87 -14.32 22.47
CA GLN A 13 40.01 -15.42 22.92
C GLN A 13 38.61 -15.37 22.26
N TYR A 14 38.12 -14.17 21.94
CA TYR A 14 36.86 -13.98 21.21
C TYR A 14 36.99 -14.31 19.71
N ILE A 15 38.14 -14.02 19.08
CA ILE A 15 38.37 -14.35 17.66
C ILE A 15 38.49 -15.88 17.44
N ILE A 16 39.03 -16.63 18.42
CA ILE A 16 39.11 -18.09 18.33
C ILE A 16 37.74 -18.75 18.49
N ILE A 17 36.85 -18.23 19.34
CA ILE A 17 35.49 -18.76 19.54
C ILE A 17 34.60 -18.50 18.31
N VAL A 18 34.74 -17.36 17.65
CA VAL A 18 33.97 -17.04 16.42
C VAL A 18 34.44 -17.90 15.23
N ILE A 19 35.75 -18.21 15.12
CA ILE A 19 36.28 -19.08 14.05
C ILE A 19 35.91 -20.56 14.26
N LEU A 20 35.84 -21.05 15.50
CA LEU A 20 35.39 -22.42 15.81
C LEU A 20 33.88 -22.62 15.61
N SER A 21 33.08 -21.57 15.76
CA SER A 21 31.62 -21.62 15.52
C SER A 21 31.26 -21.72 14.03
N ILE A 22 32.09 -21.11 13.17
CA ILE A 22 31.92 -21.11 11.71
C ILE A 22 32.30 -22.48 11.09
N PHE A 23 33.21 -23.23 11.71
CA PHE A 23 33.57 -24.58 11.25
C PHE A 23 32.58 -25.67 11.66
N LEU A 24 31.81 -25.48 12.75
CA LEU A 24 30.81 -26.47 13.19
C LEU A 24 29.51 -26.41 12.38
N ILE A 25 29.20 -25.25 11.78
CA ILE A 25 28.00 -25.05 10.95
C ILE A 25 28.23 -25.55 9.49
N LEU A 26 29.48 -25.66 9.05
CA LEU A 26 29.84 -26.18 7.72
C LEU A 26 30.06 -27.71 7.66
N ALA A 27 30.04 -28.41 8.80
CA ALA A 27 30.27 -29.86 8.88
C ALA A 27 28.99 -30.71 9.03
N LEU A 28 27.80 -30.09 9.06
CA LEU A 28 26.50 -30.78 9.23
C LEU A 28 25.64 -30.84 7.95
N SER A 29 26.20 -30.49 6.80
CA SER A 29 25.50 -30.54 5.51
C SER A 29 26.32 -31.28 4.46
N SER A 30 26.58 -32.57 4.71
CA SER A 30 27.01 -33.54 3.70
C SER A 30 27.10 -34.94 4.30
N CYS A 31 26.03 -35.73 4.19
CA CYS A 31 26.05 -37.10 3.65
C CYS A 31 24.70 -37.78 3.84
N ASP A 32 24.34 -38.49 2.77
CA ASP A 32 23.07 -39.11 2.46
C ASP A 32 23.23 -40.65 2.54
N PHE A 33 22.10 -41.37 2.61
CA PHE A 33 21.90 -42.81 2.32
C PHE A 33 22.10 -43.92 3.38
N SER A 34 20.93 -44.43 3.84
CA SER A 34 20.36 -45.79 3.67
C SER A 34 20.90 -47.05 4.37
N ASP A 35 19.92 -47.77 4.94
CA ASP A 35 19.70 -49.24 4.99
C ASP A 35 20.26 -50.13 6.13
N HIS A 36 19.30 -50.49 7.00
CA HIS A 36 18.86 -51.85 7.37
C HIS A 36 19.71 -52.84 8.23
N ILE A 37 19.06 -53.25 9.33
CA ILE A 37 18.85 -54.62 9.86
C ILE A 37 19.61 -55.08 11.13
N GLU A 38 18.74 -55.52 12.07
CA GLU A 38 18.85 -56.57 13.09
C GLU A 38 19.30 -56.32 14.54
N SER A 39 18.47 -56.95 15.38
CA SER A 39 18.40 -57.07 16.83
C SER A 39 19.63 -57.70 17.49
N GLN A 40 19.93 -57.29 18.73
CA GLN A 40 19.97 -58.18 19.90
C GLN A 40 20.10 -57.39 21.22
N ASN A 41 19.42 -57.90 22.25
CA ASN A 41 19.40 -57.44 23.64
C ASN A 41 20.75 -57.65 24.35
N GLU A 42 21.17 -56.72 25.21
CA GLU A 42 21.25 -56.85 26.69
C GLU A 42 22.21 -55.82 27.34
N ILE A 43 21.60 -54.95 28.17
CA ILE A 43 22.03 -54.46 29.51
C ILE A 43 23.36 -53.67 29.64
N SER A 44 23.26 -52.37 29.96
CA SER A 44 23.57 -51.84 31.31
C SER A 44 23.27 -50.34 31.44
N GLU A 45 22.87 -49.97 32.66
CA GLU A 45 22.57 -48.64 33.16
C GLU A 45 23.81 -47.72 33.16
N ASP A 46 23.57 -46.44 33.45
CA ASP A 46 24.52 -45.37 33.75
C ASP A 46 25.12 -44.59 32.56
N SER A 47 24.46 -43.48 32.21
CA SER A 47 25.08 -42.13 32.25
C SER A 47 24.15 -41.02 31.68
N PHE A 48 23.03 -40.76 32.35
CA PHE A 48 22.35 -39.46 32.25
C PHE A 48 22.77 -38.60 33.44
N ILE A 49 23.74 -37.72 33.21
CA ILE A 49 24.15 -36.72 34.20
C ILE A 49 23.13 -35.58 34.20
N PHE A 50 22.34 -35.60 35.27
CA PHE A 50 21.61 -34.51 35.92
C PHE A 50 22.07 -33.09 35.52
N VAL A 51 21.21 -32.35 34.82
CA VAL A 51 21.09 -30.91 35.07
C VAL A 51 20.15 -30.77 36.26
N SER A 52 20.74 -30.33 37.37
CA SER A 52 20.09 -30.16 38.66
C SER A 52 18.78 -29.38 38.51
N ARG A 53 17.71 -30.06 38.94
CA ARG A 53 16.47 -29.45 39.39
C ARG A 53 16.84 -28.39 40.42
N VAL A 54 16.90 -27.13 39.98
CA VAL A 54 16.70 -26.01 40.89
C VAL A 54 15.22 -26.04 41.21
N GLU A 55 14.85 -26.87 42.19
CA GLU A 55 13.71 -26.57 43.05
C GLU A 55 14.09 -25.26 43.76
N SER A 56 13.84 -24.14 43.09
CA SER A 56 13.64 -22.90 43.81
C SER A 56 12.33 -23.07 44.57
N GLU A 57 12.45 -23.25 45.88
CA GLU A 57 11.47 -22.80 46.85
C GLU A 57 11.16 -21.31 46.61
N THR A 58 10.31 -21.09 45.63
CA THR A 58 9.47 -19.93 45.38
C THR A 58 8.31 -20.54 44.57
N SER A 59 7.11 -20.86 45.08
CA SER A 59 6.22 -20.02 45.89
C SER A 59 6.61 -18.54 45.91
N SER A 60 7.13 -18.03 44.81
CA SER A 60 6.97 -16.63 44.48
C SER A 60 5.53 -16.60 44.03
N LEU A 61 4.70 -16.05 44.92
CA LEU A 61 3.33 -15.62 44.68
C LEU A 61 3.01 -15.69 43.19
N ILE A 62 2.22 -16.67 42.74
CA ILE A 62 1.44 -16.44 41.53
C ILE A 62 0.69 -15.17 41.88
N ASP A 63 1.12 -14.08 41.26
CA ASP A 63 0.63 -12.77 41.54
C ASP A 63 -0.78 -12.73 40.96
N ASN A 64 -1.72 -13.26 41.77
CA ASN A 64 -3.14 -13.41 41.46
C ASN A 64 -3.86 -12.07 41.45
N GLN A 65 -3.11 -10.96 41.55
CA GLN A 65 -3.65 -9.65 41.30
C GLN A 65 -3.93 -9.53 39.80
N LEU A 66 -5.21 -9.47 39.45
CA LEU A 66 -5.62 -9.10 38.11
C LEU A 66 -5.17 -7.67 37.83
N ARG A 67 -4.37 -7.49 36.78
CA ARG A 67 -3.89 -6.20 36.29
C ARG A 67 -4.50 -5.90 34.93
N ARG A 68 -4.36 -4.64 34.53
CA ARG A 68 -4.86 -4.11 33.27
C ARG A 68 -3.76 -3.31 32.58
N ILE A 69 -3.68 -3.41 31.26
CA ILE A 69 -2.97 -2.47 30.40
C ILE A 69 -3.90 -2.08 29.25
N ASP A 70 -3.93 -0.79 28.93
CA ASP A 70 -4.69 -0.25 27.81
C ASP A 70 -3.69 0.16 26.73
N GLY A 71 -4.01 -0.05 25.46
CA GLY A 71 -3.13 0.33 24.36
C GLY A 71 -3.84 0.22 23.01
N ILE A 72 -3.08 0.30 21.93
CA ILE A 72 -3.56 0.13 20.55
C ILE A 72 -3.01 -1.18 20.00
N THR A 73 -3.84 -2.01 19.38
CA THR A 73 -3.40 -3.26 18.73
C THR A 73 -2.44 -2.98 17.59
N THR A 74 -1.27 -3.64 17.59
CA THR A 74 -0.23 -3.44 16.56
C THR A 74 0.10 -4.68 15.74
N ASP A 75 -0.26 -5.86 16.23
CA ASP A 75 -0.14 -7.13 15.53
C ASP A 75 -0.84 -8.24 16.31
N PHE A 76 -1.30 -9.26 15.59
CA PHE A 76 -1.71 -10.52 16.19
C PHE A 76 -1.34 -11.69 15.27
N SER A 77 -0.16 -12.25 15.54
CA SER A 77 0.41 -13.33 14.74
C SER A 77 0.95 -14.42 15.66
N ASN A 78 0.80 -15.69 15.26
CA ASN A 78 1.33 -16.84 16.00
C ASN A 78 0.94 -16.85 17.50
N ASN A 79 -0.32 -16.53 17.81
CA ASN A 79 -0.84 -16.42 19.18
C ASN A 79 -0.14 -15.36 20.04
N ILE A 80 0.51 -14.37 19.43
CA ILE A 80 1.13 -13.24 20.11
C ILE A 80 0.37 -11.96 19.75
N LEU A 81 -0.31 -11.37 20.73
CA LEU A 81 -0.97 -10.07 20.62
C LEU A 81 0.02 -8.97 21.01
N ARG A 82 0.25 -8.01 20.12
CA ARG A 82 1.08 -6.84 20.41
C ARG A 82 0.20 -5.62 20.57
N ILE A 83 0.48 -4.83 21.61
CA ILE A 83 -0.17 -3.53 21.83
C ILE A 83 0.88 -2.43 22.04
N LEU A 84 0.62 -1.24 21.51
CA LEU A 84 1.35 -0.01 21.81
C LEU A 84 0.67 0.69 23.00
N SER A 85 1.40 0.85 24.10
CA SER A 85 0.96 1.57 25.31
C SER A 85 2.10 2.45 25.79
N ASP A 86 1.84 3.73 26.07
CA ASP A 86 2.85 4.69 26.57
C ASP A 86 4.16 4.67 25.75
N ASN A 87 4.05 4.67 24.41
CA ASN A 87 5.17 4.60 23.46
C ASN A 87 6.05 3.34 23.55
N LYS A 88 5.52 2.25 24.13
CA LYS A 88 6.19 0.94 24.20
C LYS A 88 5.29 -0.15 23.63
N VAL A 89 5.90 -1.07 22.88
CA VAL A 89 5.21 -2.26 22.38
C VAL A 89 5.35 -3.38 23.39
N TYR A 90 4.21 -3.90 23.85
CA TYR A 90 4.12 -5.07 24.73
C TYR A 90 3.57 -6.24 23.92
N ALA A 91 4.26 -7.37 23.91
CA ALA A 91 3.80 -8.60 23.25
C ALA A 91 3.30 -9.62 24.29
N PHE A 92 2.06 -10.06 24.18
CA PHE A 92 1.44 -11.01 25.10
C PHE A 92 1.14 -12.33 24.39
N ILE A 93 1.50 -13.45 25.03
CA ILE A 93 1.15 -14.78 24.54
C ILE A 93 -0.32 -15.06 24.91
N VAL A 94 -1.18 -15.18 23.91
CA VAL A 94 -2.61 -15.44 24.07
C VAL A 94 -2.87 -16.93 23.92
N THR A 95 -3.57 -17.55 24.87
CA THR A 95 -3.92 -18.98 24.76
C THR A 95 -5.15 -19.19 23.86
N ASP A 96 -5.24 -20.35 23.22
CA ASP A 96 -6.36 -20.71 22.31
C ASP A 96 -7.75 -20.57 22.99
N ASN A 97 -7.82 -20.76 24.30
CA ASN A 97 -9.05 -20.60 25.07
C ASN A 97 -9.52 -19.14 25.12
N VAL A 98 -8.59 -18.19 25.31
CA VAL A 98 -8.88 -16.75 25.32
C VAL A 98 -9.25 -16.28 23.91
N ILE A 99 -8.53 -16.78 22.88
CA ILE A 99 -8.83 -16.47 21.47
C ILE A 99 -10.27 -16.87 21.11
N LYS A 100 -10.69 -18.09 21.49
CA LYS A 100 -12.04 -18.62 21.20
C LYS A 100 -13.13 -17.98 22.06
N ALA A 101 -12.87 -17.70 23.34
CA ALA A 101 -13.87 -17.14 24.25
C ALA A 101 -14.17 -15.67 23.96
N ASP A 102 -13.15 -14.89 23.63
CA ASP A 102 -13.28 -13.45 23.34
C ASP A 102 -13.41 -13.15 21.83
N ASN A 103 -13.44 -14.20 20.98
CA ASN A 103 -13.52 -14.10 19.52
C ASN A 103 -12.54 -13.05 18.97
N ILE A 104 -11.28 -13.12 19.43
CA ILE A 104 -10.25 -12.12 19.14
C ILE A 104 -9.94 -12.17 17.64
N LYS A 105 -10.65 -11.36 16.86
CA LYS A 105 -10.17 -10.83 15.60
C LYS A 105 -9.42 -9.56 15.97
N CYS A 106 -8.10 -9.64 16.10
CA CYS A 106 -7.32 -8.45 16.34
C CYS A 106 -7.46 -7.54 15.11
N ILE A 107 -8.25 -6.49 15.24
CA ILE A 107 -8.35 -5.46 14.22
C ILE A 107 -7.19 -4.51 14.49
N LEU A 108 -6.27 -4.36 13.54
CA LEU A 108 -5.09 -3.51 13.69
C LEU A 108 -5.52 -2.06 14.00
N GLY A 109 -4.76 -1.37 14.85
CA GLY A 109 -5.00 0.03 15.15
C GLY A 109 -6.26 0.29 15.98
N HIS A 110 -6.78 -0.69 16.72
CA HIS A 110 -7.94 -0.50 17.61
C HIS A 110 -7.50 -0.40 19.07
N PRO A 111 -8.20 0.40 19.90
CA PRO A 111 -7.96 0.40 21.34
C PRO A 111 -8.22 -0.99 21.91
N ALA A 112 -7.32 -1.47 22.75
CA ALA A 112 -7.45 -2.75 23.42
C ALA A 112 -7.05 -2.65 24.89
N THR A 113 -7.81 -3.36 25.71
CA THR A 113 -7.56 -3.55 27.13
C THR A 113 -7.22 -5.01 27.39
N ILE A 114 -6.02 -5.27 27.90
CA ILE A 114 -5.58 -6.62 28.28
C ILE A 114 -5.63 -6.75 29.79
N TYR A 115 -6.38 -7.76 30.26
CA TYR A 115 -6.41 -8.17 31.66
C TYR A 115 -5.52 -9.39 31.86
N TYR A 116 -4.59 -9.33 32.81
CA TYR A 116 -3.58 -10.37 33.00
C TYR A 116 -3.18 -10.57 34.46
N TYR A 117 -2.67 -11.75 34.77
CA TYR A 117 -2.00 -12.09 36.03
C TYR A 117 -0.48 -12.17 35.84
N GLY A 118 0.26 -11.85 36.91
CA GLY A 118 1.72 -11.72 36.85
C GLY A 118 2.19 -10.28 36.60
N ARG A 119 3.51 -10.07 36.53
CA ARG A 119 4.12 -8.75 36.32
C ARG A 119 4.63 -8.64 34.90
N ILE A 120 4.34 -7.51 34.24
CA ILE A 120 5.01 -7.12 33.01
C ILE A 120 6.39 -6.56 33.35
N ASN A 121 7.34 -6.79 32.45
CA ASN A 121 8.69 -6.26 32.55
C ASN A 121 8.92 -5.31 31.37
N ASP A 122 9.06 -4.03 31.69
CA ASP A 122 9.26 -2.95 30.71
C ASP A 122 10.58 -3.03 29.94
N ASN A 123 11.50 -3.91 30.33
CA ASN A 123 12.80 -4.09 29.71
C ASN A 123 12.86 -5.27 28.72
N ILE A 124 11.78 -6.05 28.58
CA ILE A 124 11.69 -7.15 27.63
C ILE A 124 10.48 -6.94 26.72
N GLY A 125 10.61 -7.28 25.43
CA GLY A 125 9.52 -7.08 24.46
C GLY A 125 8.37 -8.06 24.61
N VAL A 126 8.65 -9.32 25.00
CA VAL A 126 7.65 -10.38 25.16
C VAL A 126 7.34 -10.59 26.64
N GLN A 127 6.06 -10.47 26.97
CA GLN A 127 5.50 -10.62 28.30
C GLN A 127 5.01 -12.06 28.50
N THR A 128 5.58 -12.75 29.48
CA THR A 128 5.07 -14.02 29.99
C THR A 128 4.06 -13.72 31.10
N ALA A 129 2.90 -13.20 30.72
CA ALA A 129 1.79 -12.93 31.63
C ALA A 129 0.61 -13.84 31.26
N ASN A 130 -0.09 -14.37 32.27
CA ASN A 130 -1.29 -15.17 32.02
C ASN A 130 -2.44 -14.23 31.70
N ILE A 131 -2.84 -14.16 30.43
CA ILE A 131 -3.96 -13.34 30.00
C ILE A 131 -5.27 -13.98 30.48
N GLU A 132 -6.07 -13.21 31.19
CA GLU A 132 -7.42 -13.59 31.60
C GLU A 132 -8.44 -13.22 30.52
N LYS A 133 -8.33 -12.00 29.98
CA LYS A 133 -9.30 -11.43 29.05
C LYS A 133 -8.67 -10.37 28.16
N VAL A 134 -9.08 -10.33 26.89
CA VAL A 134 -8.77 -9.21 25.99
C VAL A 134 -10.06 -8.55 25.55
N ILE A 135 -10.14 -7.22 25.67
CA ILE A 135 -11.24 -6.43 25.14
C ILE A 135 -10.65 -5.53 24.05
N VAL A 136 -11.02 -5.78 22.79
CA VAL A 136 -10.75 -4.85 21.70
C VAL A 136 -11.99 -3.96 21.56
N ASP A 137 -11.82 -2.66 21.69
CA ASP A 137 -12.88 -1.70 21.48
C ASP A 137 -13.12 -1.54 19.98
N THR A 138 -14.20 -2.15 19.51
CA THR A 138 -14.67 -2.03 18.13
C THR A 138 -15.80 -1.01 18.00
N ALA A 139 -15.98 -0.14 19.00
CA ALA A 139 -16.92 0.98 18.88
C ALA A 139 -16.63 1.80 17.62
N ASN A 140 -17.68 2.41 17.06
CA ASN A 140 -17.61 3.27 15.87
C ASN A 140 -16.75 4.52 16.13
N ILE A 141 -15.43 4.35 16.13
CA ILE A 141 -14.47 5.43 15.96
C ILE A 141 -14.59 5.97 14.53
N SER A 142 -14.36 7.28 14.36
CA SER A 142 -14.40 7.87 13.02
C SER A 142 -13.28 7.29 12.15
N ILE A 143 -13.46 7.31 10.81
CA ILE A 143 -12.42 6.88 9.85
C ILE A 143 -11.09 7.58 10.13
N GLU A 144 -11.14 8.89 10.41
CA GLU A 144 -9.94 9.68 10.69
C GLU A 144 -9.24 9.26 11.98
N GLU A 145 -10.00 8.99 13.04
CA GLU A 145 -9.45 8.51 14.31
C GLU A 145 -8.79 7.14 14.15
N ARG A 146 -9.45 6.22 13.43
CA ARG A 146 -8.90 4.90 13.11
C ARG A 146 -7.63 5.00 12.28
N ALA A 147 -7.62 5.88 11.28
CA ALA A 147 -6.44 6.13 10.44
C ALA A 147 -5.28 6.71 11.27
N LYS A 148 -5.54 7.60 12.23
CA LYS A 148 -4.51 8.12 13.16
C LYS A 148 -3.91 7.01 14.03
N GLN A 149 -4.75 6.13 14.56
CA GLN A 149 -4.28 5.00 15.39
C GLN A 149 -3.40 4.03 14.59
N LEU A 150 -3.71 3.80 13.32
CA LEU A 150 -2.84 3.05 12.40
C LEU A 150 -1.54 3.81 12.11
N LEU A 151 -1.62 5.12 11.85
CA LEU A 151 -0.45 5.95 11.57
C LEU A 151 0.56 5.98 12.73
N ASP A 152 0.08 6.06 13.96
CA ASP A 152 0.90 6.17 15.17
C ASP A 152 1.75 4.92 15.44
N ILE A 153 1.32 3.77 14.92
CA ILE A 153 2.01 2.48 15.10
C ILE A 153 2.97 2.16 13.94
N MET A 154 3.01 2.99 12.90
CA MET A 154 3.82 2.76 11.71
C MET A 154 5.26 3.28 11.84
N SER A 155 6.22 2.52 11.34
CA SER A 155 7.58 3.00 11.09
C SER A 155 7.63 3.99 9.93
N VAL A 156 8.77 4.69 9.76
CA VAL A 156 9.00 5.57 8.61
C VAL A 156 8.98 4.77 7.30
N GLU A 157 9.58 3.58 7.31
CA GLU A 157 9.57 2.63 6.20
C GLU A 157 8.14 2.21 5.82
N GLU A 158 7.31 1.86 6.80
CA GLU A 158 5.91 1.53 6.56
C GLU A 158 5.15 2.72 5.98
N LYS A 159 5.35 3.92 6.52
CA LYS A 159 4.69 5.15 6.05
C LYS A 159 5.06 5.49 4.61
N VAL A 160 6.35 5.50 4.28
CA VAL A 160 6.81 5.74 2.92
C VAL A 160 6.31 4.64 1.98
N GLY A 161 6.30 3.38 2.41
CA GLY A 161 5.74 2.27 1.65
C GLY A 161 4.29 2.50 1.21
N GLN A 162 3.46 3.06 2.09
CA GLN A 162 2.06 3.36 1.78
C GLN A 162 1.87 4.39 0.66
N MET A 163 2.88 5.20 0.37
CA MET A 163 2.86 6.19 -0.71
C MET A 163 3.14 5.58 -2.09
N PHE A 164 3.45 4.28 -2.19
CA PHE A 164 3.76 3.64 -3.46
C PHE A 164 2.60 2.80 -4.01
N LEU A 165 2.20 3.12 -5.24
CA LEU A 165 1.31 2.33 -6.07
C LEU A 165 2.11 1.80 -7.27
N VAL A 166 2.53 0.55 -7.22
CA VAL A 166 3.56 0.07 -8.14
C VAL A 166 3.03 -0.96 -9.13
N ARG A 167 3.65 -1.08 -10.30
CA ARG A 167 3.34 -2.19 -11.21
C ARG A 167 3.65 -3.53 -10.53
N CYS A 168 2.70 -4.46 -10.57
CA CYS A 168 2.92 -5.79 -10.01
C CYS A 168 3.96 -6.60 -10.82
N GLN A 169 4.91 -7.18 -10.08
CA GLN A 169 5.89 -8.15 -10.58
C GLN A 169 5.61 -9.48 -9.87
N GLU A 170 4.77 -10.34 -10.47
CA GLU A 170 4.19 -11.52 -9.80
C GLU A 170 5.20 -12.44 -9.11
N GLU A 171 6.38 -12.63 -9.71
CA GLU A 171 7.40 -13.58 -9.23
C GLU A 171 7.86 -13.28 -7.79
N ASP A 172 7.98 -12.00 -7.42
CA ASP A 172 8.48 -11.54 -6.11
C ASP A 172 7.45 -10.68 -5.34
N ALA A 173 6.18 -10.71 -5.75
CA ALA A 173 5.18 -9.76 -5.27
C ALA A 173 4.99 -9.81 -3.73
N ILE A 174 4.83 -11.00 -3.15
CA ILE A 174 4.65 -11.17 -1.70
C ILE A 174 5.88 -10.67 -0.93
N ASP A 175 7.08 -10.99 -1.41
CA ASP A 175 8.32 -10.55 -0.77
C ASP A 175 8.47 -9.02 -0.83
N HIS A 176 8.07 -8.41 -1.93
CA HIS A 176 8.08 -6.96 -2.09
C HIS A 176 7.04 -6.24 -1.22
N ILE A 177 5.83 -6.82 -1.04
CA ILE A 177 4.84 -6.32 -0.07
C ILE A 177 5.47 -6.27 1.33
N ASN A 178 6.07 -7.37 1.76
CA ASN A 178 6.66 -7.47 3.10
C ASN A 178 7.88 -6.56 3.28
N LYS A 179 8.72 -6.42 2.25
CA LYS A 179 9.98 -5.67 2.31
C LYS A 179 9.79 -4.15 2.23
N TYR A 180 8.88 -3.69 1.37
CA TYR A 180 8.70 -2.26 1.09
C TYR A 180 7.38 -1.71 1.64
N HIS A 181 6.55 -2.54 2.27
CA HIS A 181 5.27 -2.14 2.87
C HIS A 181 4.39 -1.35 1.89
N LEU A 182 4.33 -1.82 0.64
CA LEU A 182 3.72 -1.12 -0.49
C LEU A 182 2.26 -0.72 -0.21
N GLY A 183 1.89 0.48 -0.63
CA GLY A 183 0.54 1.00 -0.54
C GLY A 183 -0.43 0.26 -1.46
N GLY A 184 0.04 -0.18 -2.63
CA GLY A 184 -0.74 -0.98 -3.55
C GLY A 184 -0.01 -1.45 -4.81
N TYR A 185 -0.73 -2.26 -5.59
CA TYR A 185 -0.34 -2.70 -6.91
C TYR A 185 -1.27 -2.17 -8.00
N VAL A 186 -0.68 -1.83 -9.15
CA VAL A 186 -1.37 -1.70 -10.43
C VAL A 186 -1.19 -3.00 -11.21
N LEU A 187 -2.31 -3.64 -11.54
CA LEU A 187 -2.37 -4.85 -12.34
C LEU A 187 -2.63 -4.50 -13.82
N PHE A 188 -1.90 -5.15 -14.69
CA PHE A 188 -1.99 -5.03 -16.14
C PHE A 188 -2.60 -6.29 -16.75
N ALA A 189 -2.85 -6.25 -18.06
CA ALA A 189 -3.48 -7.36 -18.78
C ALA A 189 -2.80 -8.72 -18.51
N LYS A 190 -1.46 -8.76 -18.48
CA LYS A 190 -0.71 -10.00 -18.23
C LYS A 190 -1.11 -10.69 -16.93
N ASP A 191 -1.45 -9.92 -15.89
CA ASP A 191 -1.72 -10.41 -14.54
C ASP A 191 -3.11 -11.09 -14.47
N PHE A 192 -3.97 -10.83 -15.47
CA PHE A 192 -5.29 -11.45 -15.63
C PHE A 192 -5.30 -12.60 -16.64
N ASN A 193 -4.17 -12.93 -17.28
CA ASN A 193 -4.10 -14.01 -18.27
C ASN A 193 -4.03 -15.41 -17.63
N LYS A 194 -4.98 -15.70 -16.73
CA LYS A 194 -5.12 -16.94 -15.96
C LYS A 194 -6.60 -17.20 -15.62
N LEU A 195 -6.90 -18.28 -14.90
CA LEU A 195 -8.29 -18.57 -14.51
C LEU A 195 -8.81 -17.51 -13.54
N LYS A 196 -10.14 -17.32 -13.52
CA LYS A 196 -10.78 -16.37 -12.60
C LYS A 196 -10.47 -16.69 -11.13
N SER A 197 -10.49 -17.98 -10.76
CA SER A 197 -10.09 -18.44 -9.42
C SER A 197 -8.66 -18.02 -9.08
N ASP A 198 -7.73 -18.25 -10.01
CA ASP A 198 -6.31 -17.99 -9.76
C ASP A 198 -6.04 -16.48 -9.57
N VAL A 199 -6.76 -15.61 -10.29
CA VAL A 199 -6.70 -14.15 -10.07
C VAL A 199 -7.17 -13.79 -8.66
N ILE A 200 -8.32 -14.33 -8.24
CA ILE A 200 -8.90 -14.08 -6.92
C ILE A 200 -7.94 -14.56 -5.83
N ASP A 201 -7.43 -15.78 -5.95
CA ASP A 201 -6.49 -16.37 -4.99
C ASP A 201 -5.19 -15.54 -4.93
N THR A 202 -4.68 -15.10 -6.08
CA THR A 202 -3.47 -14.25 -6.14
C THR A 202 -3.68 -12.91 -5.42
N ILE A 203 -4.80 -12.23 -5.68
CA ILE A 203 -5.11 -10.96 -5.03
C ILE A 203 -5.39 -11.14 -3.53
N SER A 204 -6.06 -12.24 -3.13
CA SER A 204 -6.26 -12.57 -1.71
C SER A 204 -4.93 -12.75 -0.99
N ASN A 205 -3.99 -13.49 -1.59
CA ASN A 205 -2.65 -13.67 -1.03
C ASN A 205 -1.90 -12.33 -0.87
N TYR A 206 -2.09 -11.38 -1.79
CA TYR A 206 -1.52 -10.04 -1.66
C TYR A 206 -2.11 -9.27 -0.48
N GLN A 207 -3.44 -9.30 -0.31
CA GLN A 207 -4.10 -8.66 0.83
C GLN A 207 -3.67 -9.30 2.15
N GLU A 208 -3.57 -10.62 2.22
CA GLU A 208 -3.13 -11.36 3.42
C GLU A 208 -1.67 -11.05 3.80
N ALA A 209 -0.79 -10.83 2.82
CA ALA A 209 0.58 -10.41 3.06
C ALA A 209 0.69 -8.93 3.50
N ALA A 210 -0.28 -8.10 3.16
CA ALA A 210 -0.24 -6.66 3.41
C ALA A 210 -0.70 -6.31 4.83
N LYS A 211 0.24 -5.89 5.69
CA LYS A 211 -0.05 -5.48 7.08
C LYS A 211 -1.11 -4.38 7.22
N PHE A 212 -1.16 -3.43 6.29
CA PHE A 212 -2.08 -2.27 6.33
C PHE A 212 -3.13 -2.29 5.22
N GLY A 213 -3.47 -3.48 4.71
CA GLY A 213 -4.28 -3.64 3.50
C GLY A 213 -3.64 -2.98 2.28
N MET A 214 -4.04 -3.34 1.07
CA MET A 214 -3.45 -2.73 -0.12
C MET A 214 -4.45 -2.35 -1.21
N ILE A 215 -4.11 -1.26 -1.88
CA ILE A 215 -4.79 -0.87 -3.11
C ILE A 215 -4.46 -1.92 -4.18
N ILE A 216 -5.48 -2.38 -4.88
CA ILE A 216 -5.38 -3.22 -6.07
C ILE A 216 -6.09 -2.46 -7.18
N ALA A 217 -5.29 -1.84 -8.05
CA ALA A 217 -5.74 -0.94 -9.09
C ALA A 217 -5.57 -1.56 -10.48
N THR A 218 -6.35 -1.09 -11.46
CA THR A 218 -6.13 -1.39 -12.88
C THR A 218 -6.73 -0.29 -13.77
N ASP A 219 -6.36 -0.28 -15.05
CA ASP A 219 -6.98 0.58 -16.08
C ASP A 219 -8.06 -0.18 -16.87
N GLU A 220 -9.25 -0.32 -16.31
CA GLU A 220 -10.39 -0.85 -17.07
C GLU A 220 -11.24 0.31 -17.58
N GLU A 221 -10.73 1.07 -18.55
CA GLU A 221 -11.43 2.23 -19.13
C GLU A 221 -12.56 1.78 -20.05
N GLY A 222 -12.28 0.78 -20.89
CA GLY A 222 -13.08 0.41 -22.06
C GLY A 222 -12.43 0.84 -23.37
N GLY A 223 -12.83 0.24 -24.49
CA GLY A 223 -12.27 0.54 -25.81
C GLY A 223 -10.82 0.04 -25.94
N GLU A 224 -9.89 0.95 -26.23
CA GLU A 224 -8.47 0.59 -26.44
C GLU A 224 -7.74 0.20 -25.15
N VAL A 225 -8.25 0.62 -23.98
CA VAL A 225 -7.67 0.31 -22.68
C VAL A 225 -8.60 -0.62 -21.90
N ASN A 226 -8.36 -1.91 -22.09
CA ASN A 226 -8.97 -3.01 -21.34
C ASN A 226 -7.85 -3.92 -20.83
N ARG A 227 -7.76 -4.14 -19.52
CA ARG A 227 -6.82 -5.09 -18.91
C ARG A 227 -7.50 -6.44 -18.67
N ILE A 228 -8.75 -6.43 -18.21
CA ILE A 228 -9.48 -7.62 -17.74
C ILE A 228 -10.46 -8.13 -18.79
N SER A 229 -11.43 -7.30 -19.21
CA SER A 229 -12.55 -7.74 -20.06
C SER A 229 -12.12 -8.20 -21.46
N ARG A 230 -10.86 -7.96 -21.83
CA ARG A 230 -10.23 -8.51 -23.04
C ARG A 230 -10.14 -10.04 -23.03
N TYR A 231 -10.13 -10.67 -21.86
CA TYR A 231 -10.06 -12.12 -21.72
C TYR A 231 -11.44 -12.74 -21.55
N ARG A 232 -11.74 -13.76 -22.35
CA ARG A 232 -13.07 -14.38 -22.44
C ARG A 232 -13.56 -15.02 -21.15
N GLN A 233 -12.65 -15.41 -20.25
CA GLN A 233 -13.01 -15.96 -18.94
C GLN A 233 -13.63 -14.94 -17.98
N PHE A 234 -13.44 -13.63 -18.21
CA PHE A 234 -14.06 -12.57 -17.40
C PHE A 234 -15.29 -11.98 -18.09
N ARG A 235 -15.22 -11.80 -19.41
CA ARG A 235 -16.34 -11.25 -20.20
C ARG A 235 -16.30 -11.74 -21.64
N GLY A 236 -17.47 -12.03 -22.22
CA GLY A 236 -17.56 -12.53 -23.60
C GLY A 236 -17.12 -11.52 -24.67
N VAL A 237 -17.27 -10.23 -24.39
CA VAL A 237 -16.85 -9.10 -25.24
C VAL A 237 -16.17 -8.06 -24.35
N PRO A 238 -15.06 -7.44 -24.76
CA PRO A 238 -14.41 -6.37 -23.98
C PRO A 238 -15.34 -5.17 -23.76
N PHE A 239 -15.12 -4.40 -22.69
CA PHE A 239 -15.83 -3.13 -22.51
C PHE A 239 -15.53 -2.19 -23.67
N ARG A 240 -16.54 -1.45 -24.12
CA ARG A 240 -16.45 -0.60 -25.31
C ARG A 240 -16.00 0.81 -24.94
N ALA A 241 -15.56 1.56 -25.95
CA ALA A 241 -15.23 2.97 -25.76
C ALA A 241 -16.49 3.73 -25.31
N SER A 242 -16.32 4.70 -24.41
CA SER A 242 -17.42 5.53 -23.88
C SER A 242 -18.18 6.26 -24.99
N GLN A 243 -17.49 6.68 -26.05
CA GLN A 243 -18.09 7.26 -27.25
C GLN A 243 -19.11 6.33 -27.91
N ASP A 244 -18.80 5.04 -28.02
CA ASP A 244 -19.67 4.07 -28.70
C ASP A 244 -20.88 3.71 -27.84
N LEU A 245 -20.67 3.59 -26.53
CA LEU A 245 -21.76 3.37 -25.57
C LEU A 245 -22.75 4.53 -25.60
N TYR A 246 -22.26 5.77 -25.57
CA TYR A 246 -23.11 6.95 -25.60
C TYR A 246 -23.88 7.08 -26.93
N LYS A 247 -23.23 6.81 -28.07
CA LYS A 247 -23.88 6.81 -29.39
C LYS A 247 -25.00 5.77 -29.49
N GLU A 248 -24.84 4.63 -28.83
CA GLU A 248 -25.81 3.53 -28.91
C GLU A 248 -27.06 3.77 -28.07
N ASN A 249 -26.91 4.12 -26.79
CA ASN A 249 -28.06 4.31 -25.90
C ASN A 249 -27.82 5.36 -24.80
N GLY A 250 -27.01 6.37 -25.09
CA GLY A 250 -26.84 7.55 -24.24
C GLY A 250 -26.35 7.24 -22.83
N TRP A 251 -26.84 8.03 -21.87
CA TRP A 251 -26.42 7.97 -20.46
C TRP A 251 -26.81 6.68 -19.74
N GLU A 252 -27.88 6.02 -20.18
CA GLU A 252 -28.32 4.76 -19.57
C GLU A 252 -27.25 3.68 -19.76
N LEU A 253 -26.72 3.54 -20.98
CA LEU A 253 -25.70 2.55 -21.27
C LEU A 253 -24.34 2.89 -20.65
N ILE A 254 -23.99 4.18 -20.52
CA ILE A 254 -22.80 4.59 -19.74
C ILE A 254 -22.94 4.16 -18.27
N THR A 255 -24.12 4.35 -17.68
CA THR A 255 -24.35 4.03 -16.27
C THR A 255 -24.33 2.52 -16.05
N SER A 256 -25.00 1.74 -16.90
CA SER A 256 -25.02 0.28 -16.77
C SER A 256 -23.66 -0.36 -17.08
N ASP A 257 -22.89 0.15 -18.06
CA ASP A 257 -21.51 -0.28 -18.31
C ASP A 257 -20.61 -0.02 -17.10
N THR A 258 -20.70 1.18 -16.51
CA THR A 258 -19.91 1.53 -15.32
C THR A 258 -20.25 0.62 -14.13
N LYS A 259 -21.54 0.30 -13.94
CA LYS A 259 -21.99 -0.64 -12.92
C LYS A 259 -21.42 -2.04 -13.14
N GLU A 260 -21.63 -2.62 -14.34
CA GLU A 260 -21.14 -3.96 -14.68
C GLU A 260 -19.62 -4.07 -14.51
N LYS A 261 -18.90 -3.03 -14.95
CA LYS A 261 -17.45 -2.90 -14.78
C LYS A 261 -17.05 -2.88 -13.31
N SER A 262 -17.71 -2.05 -12.48
CA SER A 262 -17.43 -1.97 -11.05
C SER A 262 -17.65 -3.32 -10.36
N GLU A 263 -18.77 -3.99 -10.64
CA GLU A 263 -19.10 -5.31 -10.09
C GLU A 263 -18.09 -6.38 -10.53
N LEU A 264 -17.66 -6.36 -11.80
CA LEU A 264 -16.66 -7.30 -12.32
C LEU A 264 -15.33 -7.13 -11.59
N LEU A 265 -14.82 -5.90 -11.47
CA LEU A 265 -13.56 -5.59 -10.82
C LEU A 265 -13.56 -6.02 -9.35
N LEU A 266 -14.59 -5.62 -8.60
CA LEU A 266 -14.73 -6.00 -7.19
C LEU A 266 -14.84 -7.52 -7.03
N SER A 267 -15.49 -8.23 -7.96
CA SER A 267 -15.58 -9.70 -7.92
C SER A 267 -14.23 -10.42 -8.07
N LEU A 268 -13.18 -9.69 -8.50
CA LEU A 268 -11.81 -10.18 -8.61
C LEU A 268 -10.92 -9.71 -7.46
N GLY A 269 -11.42 -8.85 -6.55
CA GLY A 269 -10.62 -8.19 -5.51
C GLY A 269 -9.92 -6.91 -5.97
N VAL A 270 -10.20 -6.41 -7.17
CA VAL A 270 -9.73 -5.09 -7.63
C VAL A 270 -10.62 -4.03 -6.99
N ASN A 271 -10.02 -3.14 -6.19
CA ASN A 271 -10.73 -2.16 -5.37
C ASN A 271 -10.62 -0.71 -5.90
N ILE A 272 -9.74 -0.47 -6.87
CA ILE A 272 -9.61 0.83 -7.56
C ILE A 272 -9.61 0.62 -9.07
N ASN A 273 -10.38 1.45 -9.78
CA ASN A 273 -10.24 1.57 -11.23
C ASN A 273 -9.66 2.95 -11.56
N LEU A 274 -8.58 3.00 -12.32
CA LEU A 274 -7.89 4.23 -12.73
C LEU A 274 -8.68 4.90 -13.87
N THR A 275 -9.88 5.40 -13.57
CA THR A 275 -10.85 5.96 -14.52
C THR A 275 -11.80 6.89 -13.77
N PRO A 276 -12.47 7.88 -14.41
CA PRO A 276 -12.57 8.18 -15.85
C PRO A 276 -11.44 9.04 -16.42
N VAL A 277 -11.22 8.86 -17.73
CA VAL A 277 -10.50 9.83 -18.57
C VAL A 277 -11.33 11.11 -18.70
N CYS A 278 -10.74 12.21 -18.26
CA CYS A 278 -11.28 13.57 -18.20
C CYS A 278 -10.76 14.45 -19.35
N ASP A 279 -9.77 13.99 -20.11
CA ASP A 279 -9.14 14.74 -21.19
C ASP A 279 -10.14 15.16 -22.28
N VAL A 280 -10.04 16.40 -22.75
CA VAL A 280 -10.89 17.00 -23.80
C VAL A 280 -10.03 17.43 -24.99
N PRO A 281 -9.66 16.52 -25.90
CA PRO A 281 -8.93 16.87 -27.11
C PRO A 281 -9.76 17.75 -28.04
N THR A 282 -9.11 18.63 -28.80
CA THR A 282 -9.79 19.42 -29.83
C THR A 282 -9.79 18.73 -31.19
N GLN A 283 -8.91 17.74 -31.39
CA GLN A 283 -8.73 17.02 -32.65
C GLN A 283 -8.91 15.52 -32.49
N THR A 284 -9.56 14.88 -33.47
CA THR A 284 -9.74 13.43 -33.49
C THR A 284 -8.45 12.66 -33.77
N SER A 285 -7.41 13.35 -34.24
CA SER A 285 -6.06 12.81 -34.44
C SER A 285 -5.21 12.82 -33.17
N SER A 286 -5.65 13.48 -32.09
CA SER A 286 -4.95 13.44 -30.81
C SER A 286 -4.84 12.01 -30.31
N PHE A 287 -3.69 11.66 -29.72
CA PHE A 287 -3.43 10.30 -29.25
C PHE A 287 -4.43 9.87 -28.16
N ILE A 288 -4.95 10.83 -27.38
CA ILE A 288 -5.92 10.57 -26.30
C ILE A 288 -7.36 10.44 -26.81
N PHE A 289 -7.65 10.84 -28.05
CA PHE A 289 -9.02 11.00 -28.54
C PHE A 289 -9.88 9.76 -28.38
N LYS A 290 -9.34 8.58 -28.73
CA LYS A 290 -10.10 7.33 -28.65
C LYS A 290 -10.38 6.85 -27.22
N ARG A 291 -9.64 7.37 -26.23
CA ARG A 291 -9.84 7.13 -24.80
C ARG A 291 -10.76 8.17 -24.17
N SER A 292 -10.77 9.39 -24.71
CA SER A 292 -11.64 10.49 -24.26
C SER A 292 -13.12 10.24 -24.58
N PHE A 293 -14.01 10.89 -23.83
CA PHE A 293 -15.45 10.88 -24.13
C PHE A 293 -15.79 11.65 -25.42
N GLY A 294 -14.98 12.63 -25.79
CA GLY A 294 -15.16 13.45 -26.98
C GLY A 294 -14.46 14.80 -26.82
N THR A 295 -14.82 15.74 -27.69
CA THR A 295 -14.20 17.08 -27.78
C THR A 295 -15.01 18.18 -27.08
N ASP A 296 -16.15 17.85 -26.49
CA ASP A 296 -17.03 18.81 -25.83
C ASP A 296 -16.82 18.73 -24.31
N PRO A 297 -16.29 19.78 -23.65
CA PRO A 297 -15.97 19.75 -22.23
C PRO A 297 -17.21 19.64 -21.34
N VAL A 298 -18.37 20.14 -21.77
CA VAL A 298 -19.63 20.06 -21.02
C VAL A 298 -20.18 18.63 -21.07
N LEU A 299 -20.18 18.00 -22.24
CA LEU A 299 -20.58 16.60 -22.37
C LEU A 299 -19.61 15.66 -21.65
N THR A 300 -18.31 15.91 -21.72
CA THR A 300 -17.30 15.16 -20.96
C THR A 300 -17.50 15.35 -19.45
N SER A 301 -17.87 16.55 -19.00
CA SER A 301 -18.20 16.81 -17.59
C SER A 301 -19.39 15.98 -17.10
N GLU A 302 -20.45 15.87 -17.91
CA GLU A 302 -21.60 15.03 -17.59
C GLU A 302 -21.26 13.53 -17.58
N TYR A 303 -20.43 13.08 -18.52
CA TYR A 303 -19.89 11.72 -18.52
C TYR A 303 -19.12 11.42 -17.23
N VAL A 304 -18.14 12.26 -16.87
CA VAL A 304 -17.34 12.09 -15.66
C VAL A 304 -18.23 12.07 -14.41
N ARG A 305 -19.20 12.98 -14.32
CA ARG A 305 -20.17 13.01 -13.20
C ARG A 305 -20.92 11.68 -13.05
N LYS A 306 -21.42 11.13 -14.16
CA LYS A 306 -22.17 9.87 -14.19
C LYS A 306 -21.30 8.69 -13.78
N VAL A 307 -20.10 8.59 -14.34
CA VAL A 307 -19.15 7.49 -14.05
C VAL A 307 -18.74 7.53 -12.58
N ILE A 308 -18.29 8.68 -12.06
CA ILE A 308 -17.90 8.82 -10.66
C ILE A 308 -19.06 8.53 -9.71
N SER A 309 -20.26 9.05 -10.00
CA SER A 309 -21.44 8.79 -9.17
C SER A 309 -21.78 7.29 -9.11
N GLU A 310 -21.65 6.57 -10.23
CA GLU A 310 -21.91 5.14 -10.28
C GLU A 310 -20.81 4.34 -9.59
N MET A 311 -19.53 4.66 -9.82
CA MET A 311 -18.41 4.01 -9.11
C MET A 311 -18.54 4.16 -7.60
N LYS A 312 -18.86 5.36 -7.12
CA LYS A 312 -19.13 5.63 -5.70
C LYS A 312 -20.31 4.82 -5.17
N ARG A 313 -21.39 4.65 -5.94
CA ARG A 313 -22.53 3.79 -5.55
C ARG A 313 -22.15 2.31 -5.42
N ASN A 314 -21.18 1.85 -6.20
CA ASN A 314 -20.70 0.47 -6.17
C ASN A 314 -19.51 0.25 -5.22
N ASN A 315 -19.09 1.28 -4.48
CA ASN A 315 -17.96 1.24 -3.55
C ASN A 315 -16.61 0.83 -4.19
N ILE A 316 -16.36 1.27 -5.42
CA ILE A 316 -15.04 1.12 -6.08
C ILE A 316 -14.33 2.47 -6.15
N GLY A 317 -13.03 2.48 -5.83
CA GLY A 317 -12.20 3.68 -5.89
C GLY A 317 -12.07 4.24 -7.30
N SER A 318 -12.11 5.57 -7.42
CA SER A 318 -12.11 6.29 -8.68
C SER A 318 -10.92 7.26 -8.81
N VAL A 319 -10.40 7.42 -10.04
CA VAL A 319 -9.26 8.30 -10.32
C VAL A 319 -9.52 9.12 -11.59
N LEU A 320 -9.70 10.43 -11.42
CA LEU A 320 -9.82 11.37 -12.53
C LEU A 320 -8.46 11.52 -13.22
N LYS A 321 -8.39 11.39 -14.55
CA LYS A 321 -7.10 11.49 -15.26
C LYS A 321 -7.20 12.12 -16.65
N HIS A 322 -6.21 12.85 -17.14
CA HIS A 322 -4.90 13.09 -16.52
C HIS A 322 -4.74 14.61 -16.33
N PHE A 323 -4.75 15.08 -15.09
CA PHE A 323 -4.70 16.52 -14.78
C PHE A 323 -3.36 17.11 -15.21
N PRO A 324 -3.30 18.34 -15.78
CA PRO A 324 -4.39 19.31 -16.00
C PRO A 324 -5.21 19.12 -17.27
N GLY A 325 -4.98 18.05 -18.03
CA GLY A 325 -5.62 17.74 -19.30
C GLY A 325 -4.58 17.61 -20.43
N TYR A 326 -4.54 16.46 -21.11
CA TYR A 326 -3.64 16.25 -22.26
C TYR A 326 -4.05 17.09 -23.48
N SER A 327 -5.35 17.30 -23.72
CA SER A 327 -5.89 17.86 -24.97
C SER A 327 -5.24 17.25 -26.22
N ASP A 328 -4.48 18.03 -26.99
CA ASP A 328 -3.82 17.61 -28.24
C ASP A 328 -2.30 17.49 -28.09
N ASN A 329 -1.81 17.48 -26.85
CA ASN A 329 -0.39 17.32 -26.55
C ASN A 329 0.13 15.96 -26.99
N LYS A 330 1.46 15.84 -27.01
CA LYS A 330 2.14 14.60 -27.39
C LYS A 330 2.01 13.54 -26.30
N ASP A 331 2.23 12.31 -26.72
CA ASP A 331 2.24 11.12 -25.87
C ASP A 331 3.51 11.09 -25.00
N THR A 332 3.35 11.41 -23.72
CA THR A 332 4.41 11.46 -22.70
C THR A 332 5.02 10.09 -22.37
N HIS A 333 4.42 8.98 -22.82
CA HIS A 333 5.07 7.67 -22.77
C HIS A 333 6.31 7.62 -23.67
N LYS A 334 6.46 8.57 -24.62
CA LYS A 334 7.47 8.53 -25.67
C LYS A 334 8.44 9.71 -25.68
N GLU A 335 8.00 10.87 -25.21
CA GLU A 335 8.81 12.10 -25.23
C GLU A 335 8.23 13.16 -24.30
N LEU A 336 9.05 14.14 -23.92
CA LEU A 336 8.58 15.37 -23.29
C LEU A 336 7.50 16.07 -24.14
N SER A 337 6.46 16.58 -23.46
CA SER A 337 5.39 17.34 -24.10
C SER A 337 5.16 18.68 -23.41
N TYR A 338 5.17 19.75 -24.19
CA TYR A 338 4.90 21.12 -23.75
C TYR A 338 3.51 21.56 -24.19
N ASP A 339 2.79 22.20 -23.28
CA ASP A 339 1.52 22.85 -23.54
C ASP A 339 1.69 24.38 -23.43
N TYR A 340 1.41 25.07 -24.54
CA TYR A 340 1.55 26.52 -24.65
C TYR A 340 0.20 27.25 -24.62
N ARG A 341 -0.89 26.56 -24.29
CA ARG A 341 -2.22 27.18 -24.20
C ARG A 341 -2.27 28.13 -23.00
N GLU A 342 -3.08 29.18 -23.14
CA GLU A 342 -3.34 30.13 -22.07
C GLU A 342 -4.13 29.50 -20.92
N TYR A 343 -3.90 29.96 -19.68
CA TYR A 343 -4.56 29.44 -18.47
C TYR A 343 -6.09 29.44 -18.59
N SER A 344 -6.66 30.47 -19.22
CA SER A 344 -8.12 30.56 -19.45
C SER A 344 -8.66 29.40 -20.27
N THR A 345 -7.86 28.82 -21.18
CA THR A 345 -8.26 27.65 -21.96
C THR A 345 -8.50 26.44 -21.07
N PHE A 346 -7.65 26.23 -20.07
CA PHE A 346 -7.80 25.15 -19.09
C PHE A 346 -9.03 25.38 -18.22
N VAL A 347 -9.22 26.61 -17.71
CA VAL A 347 -10.37 26.95 -16.86
C VAL A 347 -11.70 26.76 -17.60
N GLU A 348 -11.76 27.17 -18.88
CA GLU A 348 -12.98 27.12 -19.68
C GLU A 348 -13.26 25.74 -20.30
N ASN A 349 -12.26 24.85 -20.37
CA ASN A 349 -12.41 23.54 -21.01
C ASN A 349 -11.89 22.40 -20.14
N ASP A 350 -10.57 22.24 -20.02
CA ASP A 350 -9.92 21.05 -19.45
C ASP A 350 -10.27 20.83 -17.98
N PHE A 351 -10.48 21.89 -17.18
CA PHE A 351 -10.83 21.79 -15.76
C PHE A 351 -12.29 21.41 -15.53
N LEU A 352 -13.19 21.64 -16.49
CA LEU A 352 -14.62 21.39 -16.28
C LEU A 352 -14.92 19.93 -15.91
N PRO A 353 -14.36 18.92 -16.61
CA PRO A 353 -14.57 17.52 -16.22
C PRO A 353 -13.99 17.17 -14.86
N PHE A 354 -12.83 17.72 -14.48
CA PHE A 354 -12.25 17.49 -13.15
C PHE A 354 -13.14 18.09 -12.06
N ILE A 355 -13.60 19.33 -12.20
CA ILE A 355 -14.53 19.97 -11.27
C ILE A 355 -15.81 19.15 -11.14
N SER A 356 -16.34 18.64 -12.26
CA SER A 356 -17.52 17.77 -12.27
C SER A 356 -17.30 16.47 -11.48
N GLY A 357 -16.14 15.81 -11.67
CA GLY A 357 -15.76 14.61 -10.94
C GLY A 357 -15.53 14.85 -9.45
N ILE A 358 -14.86 15.95 -9.09
CA ILE A 358 -14.65 16.38 -7.70
C ILE A 358 -16.00 16.56 -7.00
N ASN A 359 -16.93 17.29 -7.63
CA ASN A 359 -18.28 17.50 -7.09
C ASN A 359 -19.12 16.22 -6.99
N ALA A 360 -18.85 15.23 -7.85
CA ALA A 360 -19.47 13.91 -7.77
C ALA A 360 -18.87 13.03 -6.65
N GLY A 361 -17.73 13.44 -6.08
CA GLY A 361 -17.05 12.77 -4.99
C GLY A 361 -16.01 11.76 -5.44
N ALA A 362 -15.25 12.08 -6.49
CA ALA A 362 -14.07 11.31 -6.89
C ALA A 362 -13.07 11.17 -5.73
N ASP A 363 -12.37 10.05 -5.68
CA ASP A 363 -11.44 9.77 -4.59
C ASP A 363 -10.02 10.28 -4.86
N ALA A 364 -9.59 10.23 -6.12
CA ALA A 364 -8.25 10.63 -6.53
C ALA A 364 -8.19 11.39 -7.86
N ILE A 365 -7.10 12.11 -8.07
CA ILE A 365 -6.71 12.74 -9.33
C ILE A 365 -5.30 12.27 -9.71
N MET A 366 -5.15 11.76 -10.93
CA MET A 366 -3.85 11.43 -11.52
C MET A 366 -3.31 12.63 -12.31
N VAL A 367 -2.05 13.00 -12.07
CA VAL A 367 -1.40 14.17 -12.68
C VAL A 367 -0.42 13.73 -13.77
N SER A 368 -0.58 14.28 -14.97
CA SER A 368 0.23 13.95 -16.14
C SER A 368 1.64 14.54 -16.10
N HIS A 369 2.45 14.20 -17.11
CA HIS A 369 3.83 14.67 -17.25
C HIS A 369 3.99 15.79 -18.30
N ASN A 370 2.91 16.47 -18.66
CA ASN A 370 2.98 17.65 -19.55
C ASN A 370 3.63 18.82 -18.80
N ILE A 371 4.55 19.54 -19.46
CA ILE A 371 5.03 20.84 -18.99
C ILE A 371 4.02 21.88 -19.48
N VAL A 372 3.33 22.56 -18.58
CA VAL A 372 2.26 23.52 -18.92
C VAL A 372 2.74 24.93 -18.65
N GLU A 373 3.11 25.64 -19.72
CA GLU A 373 3.86 26.91 -19.63
C GLU A 373 3.18 27.96 -18.74
N CYS A 374 1.85 28.06 -18.82
CA CYS A 374 1.08 29.04 -18.07
C CYS A 374 0.89 28.69 -16.58
N MET A 375 1.22 27.47 -16.15
CA MET A 375 1.16 27.02 -14.75
C MET A 375 2.56 26.90 -14.15
N ASP A 376 3.45 26.22 -14.87
CA ASP A 376 4.87 26.04 -14.56
C ASP A 376 5.63 25.56 -15.82
N GLY A 377 6.29 26.49 -16.53
CA GLY A 377 7.11 26.16 -17.69
C GLY A 377 8.43 25.44 -17.38
N SER A 378 8.78 25.26 -16.10
CA SER A 378 10.04 24.63 -15.68
C SER A 378 9.90 23.17 -15.27
N ASN A 379 8.69 22.70 -14.93
CA ASN A 379 8.47 21.35 -14.43
C ASN A 379 7.27 20.68 -15.11
N PRO A 380 7.33 19.35 -15.34
CA PRO A 380 6.14 18.56 -15.64
C PRO A 380 5.07 18.76 -14.55
N ALA A 381 3.80 18.70 -14.94
CA ALA A 381 2.66 18.91 -14.04
C ALA A 381 2.72 18.04 -12.78
N SER A 382 3.06 16.76 -12.91
CA SER A 382 3.24 15.82 -11.78
C SER A 382 4.37 16.20 -10.82
N LEU A 383 5.30 17.06 -11.23
CA LEU A 383 6.46 17.51 -10.45
C LEU A 383 6.37 19.01 -10.09
N SER A 384 5.24 19.67 -10.39
CA SER A 384 5.05 21.10 -10.20
C SER A 384 4.20 21.39 -8.98
N LYS A 385 4.76 22.11 -8.00
CA LYS A 385 4.01 22.60 -6.85
C LYS A 385 2.85 23.54 -7.26
N ASN A 386 3.05 24.36 -8.30
CA ASN A 386 2.00 25.28 -8.77
C ASN A 386 0.77 24.52 -9.27
N VAL A 387 0.99 23.45 -10.04
CA VAL A 387 -0.11 22.60 -10.53
C VAL A 387 -0.85 21.92 -9.38
N HIS A 388 -0.14 21.44 -8.37
CA HIS A 388 -0.77 20.86 -7.17
C HIS A 388 -1.51 21.91 -6.33
N ASP A 389 -0.97 23.13 -6.23
CA ASP A 389 -1.63 24.25 -5.57
C ASP A 389 -2.94 24.62 -6.29
N ILE A 390 -3.02 24.51 -7.63
CA ILE A 390 -4.28 24.68 -8.37
C ILE A 390 -5.29 23.59 -7.96
N ILE A 391 -4.89 22.31 -7.91
CA ILE A 391 -5.76 21.21 -7.49
C ILE A 391 -6.31 21.45 -6.08
N ARG A 392 -5.44 21.78 -5.12
CA ARG A 392 -5.81 21.98 -3.71
C ARG A 392 -6.58 23.28 -3.48
N ASN A 393 -6.09 24.40 -4.02
CA ASN A 393 -6.56 25.73 -3.64
C ASN A 393 -7.62 26.29 -4.60
N GLU A 394 -7.53 26.02 -5.90
CA GLU A 394 -8.50 26.55 -6.87
C GLU A 394 -9.64 25.56 -7.08
N LEU A 395 -9.32 24.28 -7.31
CA LEU A 395 -10.34 23.23 -7.52
C LEU A 395 -10.90 22.66 -6.21
N LYS A 396 -10.32 23.02 -5.06
CA LYS A 396 -10.75 22.60 -3.72
C LYS A 396 -10.84 21.08 -3.57
N PHE A 397 -9.88 20.36 -4.13
CA PHE A 397 -9.83 18.91 -4.02
C PHE A 397 -9.00 18.47 -2.81
N ASP A 398 -9.64 17.78 -1.87
CA ASP A 398 -9.00 17.26 -0.64
C ASP A 398 -8.65 15.77 -0.71
N GLY A 399 -8.98 15.09 -1.83
CA GLY A 399 -8.69 13.66 -2.03
C GLY A 399 -7.23 13.35 -2.35
N ILE A 400 -6.98 12.19 -2.91
CA ILE A 400 -5.63 11.70 -3.19
C ILE A 400 -5.11 12.24 -4.51
N ILE A 401 -3.91 12.81 -4.52
CA ILE A 401 -3.19 13.17 -5.74
C ILE A 401 -2.15 12.08 -6.01
N VAL A 402 -2.21 11.50 -7.21
CA VAL A 402 -1.30 10.44 -7.65
C VAL A 402 -0.55 10.90 -8.90
N THR A 403 0.73 10.56 -9.02
CA THR A 403 1.45 10.76 -10.27
C THR A 403 0.89 9.85 -11.36
N ASP A 404 1.01 10.22 -12.64
CA ASP A 404 1.10 9.22 -13.71
C ASP A 404 2.40 8.39 -13.53
N ASP A 405 2.61 7.31 -14.30
CA ASP A 405 3.74 6.40 -14.09
C ASP A 405 5.09 7.12 -14.23
N LEU A 406 5.84 7.25 -13.12
CA LEU A 406 7.15 7.93 -13.13
C LEU A 406 8.21 7.20 -13.96
N ASP A 407 7.95 5.98 -14.43
CA ASP A 407 8.81 5.26 -15.38
C ASP A 407 8.56 5.67 -16.85
N MET A 408 7.73 6.68 -17.11
CA MET A 408 7.47 7.19 -18.46
C MET A 408 8.64 8.00 -19.03
N GLN A 409 8.86 7.90 -20.35
CA GLN A 409 9.99 8.52 -21.03
C GLN A 409 10.11 10.04 -20.81
N ALA A 410 8.99 10.77 -20.75
CA ALA A 410 8.99 12.20 -20.47
C ALA A 410 9.68 12.55 -19.13
N ILE A 411 9.58 11.69 -18.13
CA ILE A 411 10.21 11.89 -16.82
C ILE A 411 11.70 11.55 -16.89
N HIS A 412 12.06 10.42 -17.51
CA HIS A 412 13.45 10.02 -17.76
C HIS A 412 14.25 11.06 -18.55
N ASP A 413 13.61 11.72 -19.51
CA ASP A 413 14.22 12.80 -20.30
C ASP A 413 14.45 14.08 -19.49
N PHE A 414 13.80 14.23 -18.32
CA PHE A 414 13.77 15.47 -17.54
C PHE A 414 14.64 15.42 -16.27
N ILE A 415 14.56 14.34 -15.50
CA ILE A 415 15.16 14.25 -14.16
C ILE A 415 15.64 12.82 -13.88
N SER A 416 16.63 12.67 -13.00
CA SER A 416 17.12 11.34 -12.60
C SER A 416 16.14 10.63 -11.66
N GLU A 417 16.21 9.30 -11.64
CA GLU A 417 15.37 8.44 -10.80
C GLU A 417 15.57 8.68 -9.31
N GLU A 418 16.77 9.10 -8.88
CA GLU A 418 17.04 9.36 -7.46
C GLU A 418 16.29 10.59 -6.94
N GLU A 419 16.10 11.61 -7.79
CA GLU A 419 15.50 12.90 -7.42
C GLU A 419 13.99 12.93 -7.67
N VAL A 420 13.49 12.16 -8.64
CA VAL A 420 12.11 12.29 -9.13
C VAL A 420 11.06 12.09 -8.04
N ALA A 421 11.20 11.07 -7.20
CA ALA A 421 10.21 10.76 -6.17
C ALA A 421 10.17 11.81 -5.07
N VAL A 422 11.34 12.29 -4.63
CA VAL A 422 11.44 13.38 -3.64
C VAL A 422 10.78 14.64 -4.19
N LYS A 423 11.06 14.99 -5.45
CA LYS A 423 10.45 16.13 -6.13
C LYS A 423 8.93 15.98 -6.27
N ALA A 424 8.44 14.79 -6.60
CA ALA A 424 7.00 14.52 -6.70
C ALA A 424 6.28 14.69 -5.35
N VAL A 425 6.87 14.20 -4.25
CA VAL A 425 6.30 14.39 -2.90
C VAL A 425 6.28 15.87 -2.51
N LEU A 426 7.40 16.59 -2.73
CA LEU A 426 7.50 18.02 -2.42
C LEU A 426 6.58 18.89 -3.30
N ALA A 427 6.26 18.43 -4.52
CA ALA A 427 5.25 19.07 -5.36
C ALA A 427 3.83 18.94 -4.77
N GLY A 428 3.54 17.85 -4.05
CA GLY A 428 2.27 17.63 -3.36
C GLY A 428 1.54 16.34 -3.74
N ASN A 429 2.21 15.38 -4.38
CA ASN A 429 1.62 14.06 -4.61
C ASN A 429 1.51 13.29 -3.29
N ASP A 430 0.37 12.64 -3.09
CA ASP A 430 0.15 11.72 -1.98
C ASP A 430 0.65 10.31 -2.34
N ILE A 431 0.49 9.88 -3.60
CA ILE A 431 0.92 8.57 -4.09
C ILE A 431 1.84 8.71 -5.30
N ILE A 432 2.92 7.92 -5.29
CA ILE A 432 3.84 7.71 -6.40
C ILE A 432 3.41 6.47 -7.18
N CYS A 433 2.92 6.67 -8.40
CA CYS A 433 2.69 5.60 -9.36
C CYS A 433 3.99 5.32 -10.12
N THR A 434 4.49 4.09 -10.07
CA THR A 434 5.74 3.75 -10.78
C THR A 434 5.88 2.27 -11.12
N SER A 435 6.53 1.95 -12.24
CA SER A 435 7.02 0.60 -12.54
C SER A 435 8.34 0.27 -11.83
N GLU A 436 9.17 1.28 -11.55
CA GLU A 436 10.48 1.16 -10.90
C GLU A 436 10.49 1.94 -9.57
N TYR A 437 10.38 1.22 -8.45
CA TYR A 437 10.15 1.84 -7.13
C TYR A 437 11.31 1.67 -6.16
N LYS A 438 12.25 0.74 -6.38
CA LYS A 438 13.26 0.39 -5.37
C LYS A 438 14.18 1.56 -5.03
N ILE A 439 14.63 2.30 -6.05
CA ILE A 439 15.49 3.49 -5.89
C ILE A 439 14.67 4.65 -5.33
N LEU A 440 13.47 4.88 -5.86
CA LEU A 440 12.55 5.94 -5.44
C LEU A 440 12.13 5.81 -3.97
N TYR A 441 11.86 4.57 -3.51
CA TYR A 441 11.56 4.27 -2.12
C TYR A 441 12.74 4.63 -1.21
N ALA A 442 13.95 4.22 -1.59
CA ALA A 442 15.14 4.53 -0.82
C ALA A 442 15.43 6.03 -0.76
N SER A 443 15.18 6.78 -1.84
CA SER A 443 15.42 8.22 -1.88
C SER A 443 14.44 8.99 -1.00
N ILE A 444 13.16 8.63 -0.95
CA ILE A 444 12.21 9.24 -0.01
C ILE A 444 12.62 8.95 1.44
N ILE A 445 13.02 7.72 1.77
CA ILE A 445 13.50 7.38 3.13
C ILE A 445 14.69 8.24 3.53
N GLU A 446 15.65 8.43 2.63
CA GLU A 446 16.82 9.26 2.90
C GLU A 446 16.43 10.74 3.05
N ALA A 447 15.55 11.25 2.19
CA ALA A 447 15.04 12.62 2.28
C ALA A 447 14.28 12.89 3.60
N VAL A 448 13.58 11.89 4.15
CA VAL A 448 12.96 11.99 5.48
C VAL A 448 14.02 11.99 6.59
N LYS A 449 15.02 11.10 6.49
CA LYS A 449 16.12 11.02 7.48
C LYS A 449 17.00 12.27 7.51
N SER A 450 17.21 12.90 6.35
CA SER A 450 17.95 14.16 6.21
C SER A 450 17.08 15.40 6.53
N ASN A 451 15.79 15.21 6.77
CA ASN A 451 14.79 16.27 6.99
C ASN A 451 14.63 17.23 5.79
N GLU A 452 14.91 16.77 4.58
CA GLU A 452 14.50 17.43 3.33
C GLU A 452 12.98 17.33 3.15
N ILE A 453 12.41 16.16 3.44
CA ILE A 453 10.97 15.97 3.62
C ILE A 453 10.72 15.83 5.13
N SER A 454 9.99 16.78 5.72
CA SER A 454 9.63 16.67 7.14
C SER A 454 8.69 15.49 7.37
N GLN A 455 8.83 14.80 8.51
CA GLN A 455 7.96 13.70 8.89
C GLN A 455 6.46 14.10 8.91
N ASP A 456 6.13 15.33 9.27
CA ASP A 456 4.74 15.85 9.26
C ASP A 456 4.09 15.80 7.87
N ILE A 457 4.87 15.98 6.79
CA ILE A 457 4.37 15.88 5.41
C ILE A 457 3.99 14.42 5.11
N ILE A 458 4.87 13.49 5.47
CA ILE A 458 4.63 12.04 5.29
C ILE A 458 3.41 11.62 6.11
N ASP A 459 3.32 12.05 7.37
CA ASP A 459 2.23 11.70 8.26
C ASP A 459 0.88 12.22 7.74
N ALA A 460 0.84 13.46 7.24
CA ALA A 460 -0.37 14.03 6.64
C ALA A 460 -0.80 13.29 5.36
N VAL A 461 0.15 12.89 4.52
CA VAL A 461 -0.13 12.11 3.30
C VAL A 461 -0.64 10.71 3.64
N VAL A 462 0.06 9.98 4.51
CA VAL A 462 -0.28 8.61 4.87
C VAL A 462 -1.62 8.56 5.61
N LEU A 463 -1.94 9.56 6.42
CA LEU A 463 -3.25 9.67 7.05
C LEU A 463 -4.39 9.69 6.01
N LYS A 464 -4.24 10.45 4.91
CA LYS A 464 -5.24 10.46 3.83
C LYS A 464 -5.36 9.10 3.15
N ILE A 465 -4.23 8.44 2.89
CA ILE A 465 -4.20 7.12 2.25
C ILE A 465 -4.91 6.08 3.13
N LEU A 466 -4.64 6.07 4.44
CA LEU A 466 -5.31 5.18 5.38
C LEU A 466 -6.82 5.48 5.47
N CYS A 467 -7.21 6.76 5.54
CA CYS A 467 -8.62 7.15 5.46
C CYS A 467 -9.30 6.65 4.18
N TRP A 468 -8.61 6.73 3.04
CA TRP A 468 -9.12 6.26 1.76
C TRP A 468 -9.32 4.74 1.77
N LYS A 469 -8.33 3.99 2.26
CA LYS A 469 -8.39 2.54 2.37
C LYS A 469 -9.52 2.07 3.30
N ILE A 470 -9.69 2.72 4.45
CA ILE A 470 -10.79 2.41 5.39
C ILE A 470 -12.15 2.71 4.75
N LYS A 471 -12.28 3.86 4.06
CA LYS A 471 -13.53 4.24 3.37
C LYS A 471 -13.94 3.21 2.30
N LEU A 472 -12.97 2.62 1.61
CA LEU A 472 -13.18 1.57 0.61
C LEU A 472 -13.22 0.16 1.19
N GLU A 473 -13.21 0.00 2.52
CA GLU A 473 -13.23 -1.30 3.19
C GLU A 473 -12.05 -2.21 2.79
N ILE A 474 -10.91 -1.61 2.43
CA ILE A 474 -9.66 -2.32 2.14
C ILE A 474 -8.98 -2.75 3.44
N ILE A 475 -9.15 -1.98 4.51
CA ILE A 475 -8.70 -2.31 5.85
C ILE A 475 -9.94 -2.62 6.68
N ASP A 476 -10.06 -3.85 7.17
CA ASP A 476 -11.16 -4.35 8.00
C ASP A 476 -11.34 -3.58 9.30
#